data_AF-A0A957B8Y3-F1
#
_entry.id   AF-A0A957B8Y3-F1
#
_cell.length_a   1.000
_cell.length_b   1.000
_cell.length_c   1.000
_cell.angle_alpha   90.00
_cell.angle_beta   90.00
_cell.angle_gamma   90.00
#
_symmetry.space_group_name_H-M   'P 1'
#
loop_
_entity.id
_entity.type
_entity.pdbx_description
1 polymer ?
#
loop_
_entity_poly.entity_id
_entity_poly.type
_entity_poly.pdbx_seq_one_letter_code
_entity_poly.pdbx_strand_id
1 'polypeptide(L)'
;MSQEHPLFTAYPPGMDVHISIGTVPTPYLTYDGYGLLIGGTADLDGVRRLLEGENVHPMATAAGRAIMGIWVVNFTDANLGPHHELQFSFLVAHEPVPLVEDHPLALTRALFVNPKARMFCYGLWNSTEKVVAYNREVLGLNARLSQGTINNSGQQVTFSLANDAGDTLFEGQVSRAKRTPLAVGWSLMRLLGLRQTVRALSEPYLSAKVVNPIGDVFPYNGDAQTYLAADTPVTQFYDAQTDSIRFGMVDAAALNFDPQFLEHFQPFRFVYLQPERP
;
A
#
# COMPACT_ATOMS: atom_id res chain seq x y z
N MET A 1 -12.80 -14.00 -16.34
CA MET A 1 -13.96 -13.75 -15.46
C MET A 1 -13.44 -13.14 -14.16
N SER A 2 -13.08 -11.85 -14.16
CA SER A 2 -12.42 -11.23 -12.98
C SER A 2 -13.34 -11.14 -11.76
N GLN A 3 -14.63 -10.91 -12.00
CA GLN A 3 -15.66 -10.74 -10.97
C GLN A 3 -16.11 -12.06 -10.31
N GLU A 4 -15.73 -13.21 -10.87
CA GLU A 4 -16.06 -14.55 -10.32
C GLU A 4 -14.96 -15.10 -9.39
N HIS A 5 -13.97 -14.26 -9.04
CA HIS A 5 -12.90 -14.68 -8.14
C HIS A 5 -13.46 -15.06 -6.75
N PRO A 6 -12.99 -16.15 -6.11
CA PRO A 6 -13.49 -16.60 -4.80
C PRO A 6 -13.48 -15.51 -3.72
N LEU A 7 -12.59 -14.53 -3.85
CA LEU A 7 -12.51 -13.37 -2.96
C LEU A 7 -13.82 -12.56 -2.94
N PHE A 8 -14.48 -12.36 -4.08
CA PHE A 8 -15.73 -11.59 -4.15
C PHE A 8 -16.96 -12.40 -3.74
N THR A 9 -16.88 -13.72 -3.78
CA THR A 9 -17.88 -14.59 -3.16
C THR A 9 -17.79 -14.53 -1.64
N ALA A 10 -16.58 -14.44 -1.09
CA ALA A 10 -16.36 -14.29 0.35
C ALA A 10 -16.74 -12.89 0.86
N TYR A 11 -16.54 -11.86 0.04
CA TYR A 11 -16.80 -10.46 0.37
C TYR A 11 -17.64 -9.78 -0.73
N PRO A 12 -18.92 -10.15 -0.89
CA PRO A 12 -19.78 -9.53 -1.88
C PRO A 12 -20.07 -8.06 -1.50
N PRO A 13 -20.39 -7.19 -2.48
CA PRO A 13 -21.03 -5.92 -2.18
C PRO A 13 -22.28 -6.19 -1.34
N GLY A 14 -22.30 -5.70 -0.11
CA GLY A 14 -23.31 -6.10 0.87
C GLY A 14 -24.23 -4.96 1.28
N MET A 15 -23.76 -3.72 1.19
CA MET A 15 -24.48 -2.55 1.66
C MET A 15 -24.19 -1.34 0.78
N ASP A 16 -25.12 -0.41 0.79
CA ASP A 16 -24.94 0.92 0.24
C ASP A 16 -24.76 1.91 1.40
N VAL A 17 -23.79 2.81 1.26
CA VAL A 17 -23.53 3.90 2.23
C VAL A 17 -23.71 5.25 1.53
N HIS A 18 -24.27 6.20 2.27
CA HIS A 18 -24.41 7.58 1.79
C HIS A 18 -23.16 8.37 2.15
N ILE A 19 -22.53 8.97 1.14
CA ILE A 19 -21.40 9.88 1.25
C ILE A 19 -21.78 11.24 0.65
N SER A 20 -20.95 12.26 0.85
CA SER A 20 -21.19 13.64 0.41
C SER A 20 -21.56 13.81 -1.07
N ILE A 21 -21.14 12.87 -1.92
CA ILE A 21 -21.39 12.91 -3.37
C ILE A 21 -22.40 11.87 -3.87
N GLY A 22 -23.11 11.18 -2.97
CA GLY A 22 -24.17 10.22 -3.30
C GLY A 22 -24.07 8.89 -2.58
N THR A 23 -24.75 7.88 -3.12
CA THR A 23 -24.76 6.53 -2.55
C THR A 23 -23.74 5.64 -3.27
N VAL A 24 -22.98 4.87 -2.50
CA VAL A 24 -21.89 4.01 -3.01
C VAL A 24 -21.89 2.64 -2.32
N PRO A 25 -21.46 1.57 -3.01
CA PRO A 25 -21.41 0.23 -2.43
C PRO A 25 -20.24 0.06 -1.43
N THR A 26 -20.42 -0.83 -0.47
CA THR A 26 -19.38 -1.30 0.46
C THR A 26 -19.47 -2.83 0.66
N PRO A 27 -18.35 -3.56 0.79
CA PRO A 27 -16.96 -3.09 0.83
C PRO A 27 -16.46 -2.53 -0.52
N TYR A 28 -15.33 -1.82 -0.49
CA TYR A 28 -14.67 -1.37 -1.72
C TYR A 28 -14.00 -2.56 -2.41
N LEU A 29 -14.29 -2.74 -3.70
CA LEU A 29 -13.84 -3.86 -4.50
C LEU A 29 -13.13 -3.38 -5.76
N THR A 30 -11.95 -3.93 -6.02
CA THR A 30 -11.27 -3.83 -7.31
C THR A 30 -11.31 -5.17 -8.00
N TYR A 31 -11.79 -5.20 -9.23
CA TYR A 31 -11.85 -6.39 -10.05
C TYR A 31 -10.64 -6.51 -10.99
N ASP A 32 -10.05 -5.40 -11.43
CA ASP A 32 -8.86 -5.41 -12.27
C ASP A 32 -8.03 -4.14 -12.08
N GLY A 33 -6.73 -4.27 -12.36
CA GLY A 33 -5.78 -3.18 -12.26
C GLY A 33 -4.35 -3.67 -12.28
N TYR A 34 -3.43 -2.72 -12.18
CA TYR A 34 -2.03 -3.01 -11.93
C TYR A 34 -1.52 -2.05 -10.86
N GLY A 35 -0.60 -2.55 -10.03
CA GLY A 35 0.01 -1.73 -9.00
C GLY A 35 1.48 -2.02 -8.82
N LEU A 36 2.11 -1.04 -8.17
CA LEU A 36 3.50 -1.04 -7.80
C LEU A 36 3.58 -0.70 -6.31
N LEU A 37 4.21 -1.58 -5.54
CA LEU A 37 4.70 -1.28 -4.21
C LEU A 37 6.19 -0.99 -4.29
N ILE A 38 6.61 0.18 -3.79
CA ILE A 38 8.01 0.54 -3.58
C ILE A 38 8.25 0.46 -2.08
N GLY A 39 8.97 -0.57 -1.65
CA GLY A 39 9.27 -0.78 -0.24
C GLY A 39 10.69 -0.37 0.11
N GLY A 40 10.86 0.15 1.31
CA GLY A 40 12.14 0.65 1.78
C GLY A 40 12.09 1.11 3.22
N THR A 41 13.01 2.00 3.57
CA THR A 41 13.10 2.54 4.92
C THR A 41 13.16 4.06 4.93
N ALA A 42 12.67 4.69 6.00
CA ALA A 42 12.59 6.13 6.19
C ALA A 42 13.26 6.57 7.50
N ASP A 43 13.52 7.87 7.63
CA ASP A 43 13.96 8.51 8.88
C ASP A 43 12.95 8.23 10.01
N LEU A 44 13.39 7.50 11.03
CA LEU A 44 12.52 7.05 12.11
C LEU A 44 11.96 8.22 12.91
N ASP A 45 12.77 9.24 13.18
CA ASP A 45 12.32 10.39 13.96
C ASP A 45 11.36 11.26 13.17
N GLY A 46 11.56 11.41 11.85
CA GLY A 46 10.60 11.98 10.92
C GLY A 46 9.25 11.27 10.97
N VAL A 47 9.27 9.94 10.85
CA VAL A 47 8.03 9.14 10.94
C VAL A 47 7.36 9.30 12.31
N ARG A 48 8.11 9.30 13.41
CA ARG A 48 7.55 9.53 14.76
C ARG A 48 6.85 10.89 14.87
N ARG A 49 7.45 11.95 14.32
CA ARG A 49 6.83 13.29 14.28
C ARG A 49 5.53 13.28 13.48
N LEU A 50 5.49 12.58 12.35
CA LEU A 50 4.28 12.46 11.54
C LEU A 50 3.17 11.63 12.20
N LEU A 51 3.52 10.77 13.15
CA LEU A 51 2.59 9.97 13.95
C LEU A 51 2.26 10.63 15.30
N GLU A 52 2.67 11.87 15.54
CA GLU A 52 2.30 12.59 16.76
C GLU A 52 0.77 12.75 16.83
N GLY A 53 0.20 12.33 17.96
CA GLY A 53 -1.26 12.34 18.17
C GLY A 53 -1.95 11.03 17.76
N GLU A 54 -1.24 10.12 17.09
CA GLU A 54 -1.73 8.77 16.80
C GLU A 54 -1.41 7.81 17.95
N ASN A 55 -2.25 6.78 18.12
CA ASN A 55 -2.08 5.70 19.10
C ASN A 55 -1.43 4.46 18.46
N VAL A 56 -0.37 4.67 17.68
CA VAL A 56 0.42 3.60 17.05
C VAL A 56 1.91 3.86 17.19
N HIS A 57 2.69 2.79 17.07
CA HIS A 57 4.15 2.82 17.17
C HIS A 57 4.78 2.40 15.85
N PRO A 58 5.68 3.20 15.25
CA PRO A 58 6.37 2.79 14.04
C PRO A 58 7.25 1.57 14.31
N MET A 59 7.16 0.59 13.41
CA MET A 59 8.09 -0.52 13.38
C MET A 59 9.43 -0.02 12.83
N ALA A 60 10.50 -0.31 13.58
CA ALA A 60 11.85 0.12 13.25
C ALA A 60 12.77 -1.07 12.99
N THR A 61 13.73 -0.88 12.11
CA THR A 61 14.82 -1.83 11.88
C THR A 61 15.91 -1.71 12.96
N ALA A 62 16.82 -2.68 13.04
CA ALA A 62 17.93 -2.65 13.99
C ALA A 62 18.88 -1.46 13.76
N ALA A 63 19.00 -0.98 12.52
CA ALA A 63 19.70 0.26 12.17
C ALA A 63 18.93 1.54 12.55
N GLY A 64 17.77 1.44 13.19
CA GLY A 64 17.01 2.60 13.68
C GLY A 64 16.26 3.35 12.58
N ARG A 65 15.85 2.68 11.50
CA ARG A 65 15.02 3.27 10.43
C ARG A 65 13.58 2.78 10.49
N ALA A 66 12.63 3.63 10.16
CA ALA A 66 11.23 3.23 10.03
C ALA A 66 11.03 2.44 8.72
N ILE A 67 10.10 1.48 8.71
CA ILE A 67 9.75 0.75 7.49
C ILE A 67 8.61 1.49 6.77
N MET A 68 8.79 1.75 5.48
CA MET A 68 7.85 2.52 4.67
C MET A 68 7.54 1.80 3.35
N GLY A 69 6.29 1.92 2.91
CA GLY A 69 5.82 1.48 1.60
C GLY A 69 5.15 2.63 0.85
N ILE A 70 5.38 2.69 -0.46
CA ILE A 70 4.72 3.61 -1.37
C ILE A 70 3.96 2.80 -2.41
N TRP A 71 2.67 3.05 -2.52
CA TRP A 71 1.79 2.37 -3.47
C TRP A 71 1.47 3.31 -4.62
N VAL A 72 1.69 2.86 -5.85
CA VAL A 72 1.31 3.54 -7.08
C VAL A 72 0.43 2.58 -7.86
N VAL A 73 -0.88 2.82 -7.87
CA VAL A 73 -1.87 1.83 -8.30
C VAL A 73 -2.82 2.44 -9.32
N ASN A 74 -3.10 1.68 -10.37
CA ASN A 74 -4.13 2.01 -11.35
C ASN A 74 -5.21 0.93 -11.33
N PHE A 75 -6.38 1.31 -10.82
CA PHE A 75 -7.57 0.47 -10.73
C PHE A 75 -8.36 0.61 -12.03
N THR A 76 -8.26 -0.37 -12.93
CA THR A 76 -8.91 -0.30 -14.25
C THR A 76 -10.37 -0.75 -14.21
N ASP A 77 -10.75 -1.58 -13.24
CA ASP A 77 -12.13 -1.97 -12.97
C ASP A 77 -12.36 -2.10 -11.46
N ALA A 78 -13.28 -1.30 -10.92
CA ALA A 78 -13.61 -1.26 -9.50
C ALA A 78 -15.08 -0.83 -9.30
N ASN A 79 -15.68 -1.18 -8.16
CA ASN A 79 -17.09 -0.86 -7.88
C ASN A 79 -17.35 0.63 -7.62
N LEU A 80 -16.30 1.45 -7.47
CA LEU A 80 -16.36 2.91 -7.45
C LEU A 80 -15.98 3.55 -8.81
N GLY A 81 -15.75 2.73 -9.83
CA GLY A 81 -15.27 3.15 -11.15
C GLY A 81 -13.73 3.20 -11.26
N PRO A 82 -13.19 3.29 -12.48
CA PRO A 82 -11.75 3.33 -12.71
C PRO A 82 -11.10 4.58 -12.12
N HIS A 83 -9.91 4.42 -11.54
CA HIS A 83 -9.15 5.51 -10.94
C HIS A 83 -7.69 5.09 -10.69
N HIS A 84 -6.84 6.06 -10.33
CA HIS A 84 -5.51 5.78 -9.80
C HIS A 84 -5.36 6.23 -8.35
N GLU A 85 -4.34 5.71 -7.70
CA GLU A 85 -3.99 5.97 -6.32
C GLU A 85 -2.48 6.12 -6.12
N LEU A 86 -2.12 7.09 -5.29
CA LEU A 86 -0.84 7.18 -4.61
C LEU A 86 -1.09 7.03 -3.12
N GLN A 87 -0.37 6.13 -2.46
CA GLN A 87 -0.43 6.01 -1.01
C GLN A 87 0.98 5.95 -0.42
N PHE A 88 1.23 6.74 0.62
CA PHE A 88 2.41 6.64 1.47
C PHE A 88 2.01 5.98 2.78
N SER A 89 2.76 4.95 3.18
CA SER A 89 2.43 4.17 4.35
C SER A 89 3.63 3.84 5.21
N PHE A 90 3.41 3.82 6.52
CA PHE A 90 4.39 3.35 7.50
C PHE A 90 3.95 2.02 8.07
N LEU A 91 4.89 1.12 8.31
CA LEU A 91 4.59 -0.07 9.06
C LEU A 91 4.54 0.27 10.55
N VAL A 92 3.41 0.01 11.20
CA VAL A 92 3.17 0.32 12.61
C VAL A 92 2.61 -0.87 13.36
N ALA A 93 2.48 -0.73 14.68
CA ALA A 93 1.70 -1.61 15.55
C ALA A 93 0.99 -0.79 16.63
N HIS A 94 -0.14 -1.28 17.15
CA HIS A 94 -0.85 -0.65 18.28
C HIS A 94 -0.07 -0.70 19.59
N GLU A 95 0.86 -1.65 19.71
CA GLU A 95 1.77 -1.78 20.84
C GLU A 95 3.21 -1.71 20.34
N PRO A 96 4.17 -1.27 21.17
CA PRO A 96 5.58 -1.39 20.84
C PRO A 96 5.96 -2.83 20.50
N VAL A 97 6.69 -3.00 19.40
CA VAL A 97 7.22 -4.30 18.95
C VAL A 97 8.75 -4.28 18.93
N PRO A 98 9.41 -5.43 19.06
CA PRO A 98 10.85 -5.51 18.89
C PRO A 98 11.31 -4.98 17.53
N LEU A 99 12.55 -4.47 17.49
CA LEU A 99 13.19 -4.08 16.24
C LEU A 99 13.22 -5.26 15.26
N VAL A 100 13.02 -4.96 13.98
CA VAL A 100 13.17 -5.96 12.93
C VAL A 100 14.61 -6.00 12.41
N GLU A 101 15.00 -7.13 11.86
CA GLU A 101 16.30 -7.26 11.17
C GLU A 101 16.40 -6.26 10.01
N ASP A 102 17.59 -5.67 9.84
CA ASP A 102 17.91 -4.85 8.67
C ASP A 102 17.96 -5.74 7.43
N HIS A 103 16.95 -5.61 6.57
CA HIS A 103 16.88 -6.40 5.35
C HIS A 103 16.08 -5.65 4.27
N PRO A 104 16.50 -5.66 2.99
CA PRO A 104 15.78 -4.99 1.90
C PRO A 104 14.30 -5.37 1.78
N LEU A 105 13.93 -6.57 2.21
CA LEU A 105 12.57 -7.12 2.17
C LEU A 105 11.89 -7.14 3.55
N ALA A 106 12.33 -6.29 4.48
CA ALA A 106 11.78 -6.24 5.85
C ALA A 106 10.28 -5.94 5.86
N LEU A 107 9.80 -5.05 4.98
CA LEU A 107 8.37 -4.76 4.80
C LEU A 107 7.58 -6.02 4.43
N THR A 108 8.00 -6.73 3.37
CA THR A 108 7.37 -7.97 2.91
C THR A 108 7.32 -9.00 4.03
N ARG A 109 8.46 -9.25 4.70
CA ARG A 109 8.51 -10.17 5.84
C ARG A 109 7.49 -9.81 6.89
N ALA A 110 7.48 -8.56 7.34
CA ALA A 110 6.63 -8.14 8.43
C ALA A 110 5.14 -8.28 8.09
N LEU A 111 4.73 -7.96 6.86
CA LEU A 111 3.36 -8.18 6.39
C LEU A 111 2.96 -9.67 6.38
N PHE A 112 3.88 -10.58 6.06
CA PHE A 112 3.58 -12.01 6.02
C PHE A 112 3.64 -12.72 7.37
N VAL A 113 4.52 -12.31 8.28
CA VAL A 113 4.85 -13.11 9.47
C VAL A 113 4.58 -12.43 10.80
N ASN A 114 4.39 -11.10 10.81
CA ASN A 114 4.12 -10.39 12.05
C ASN A 114 2.62 -10.06 12.16
N PRO A 115 1.86 -10.78 13.00
CA PRO A 115 0.43 -10.55 13.16
C PRO A 115 0.10 -9.20 13.81
N LYS A 116 1.08 -8.49 14.40
CA LYS A 116 0.92 -7.14 14.92
C LYS A 116 1.20 -6.04 13.89
N ALA A 117 1.83 -6.38 12.77
CA ALA A 117 2.17 -5.39 11.76
C ALA A 117 0.90 -4.84 11.09
N ARG A 118 0.87 -3.53 10.89
CA ARG A 118 -0.20 -2.79 10.21
C ARG A 118 0.39 -1.75 9.28
N MET A 119 -0.32 -1.45 8.20
CA MET A 119 0.03 -0.35 7.30
C MET A 119 -0.70 0.91 7.74
N PHE A 120 -0.04 1.85 8.40
CA PHE A 120 -0.63 3.17 8.65
C PHE A 120 -0.68 3.97 7.36
N CYS A 121 -1.86 4.42 6.96
CA CYS A 121 -2.04 5.24 5.76
C CYS A 121 -1.79 6.72 6.09
N TYR A 122 -0.55 7.18 5.88
CA TYR A 122 -0.14 8.55 6.18
C TYR A 122 -0.70 9.57 5.18
N GLY A 123 -0.56 9.26 3.89
CA GLY A 123 -1.02 10.12 2.80
C GLY A 123 -1.65 9.27 1.71
N LEU A 124 -2.79 9.72 1.21
CA LEU A 124 -3.57 9.03 0.20
C LEU A 124 -4.08 10.04 -0.82
N TRP A 125 -3.87 9.76 -2.10
CA TRP A 125 -4.36 10.57 -3.19
C TRP A 125 -5.02 9.71 -4.24
N ASN A 126 -6.24 10.06 -4.63
CA ASN A 126 -7.01 9.34 -5.63
C ASN A 126 -7.40 10.27 -6.78
N SER A 127 -7.66 9.70 -7.96
CA SER A 127 -7.94 10.47 -9.18
C SER A 127 -9.39 10.90 -9.38
N THR A 128 -10.30 10.47 -8.50
CA THR A 128 -11.73 10.78 -8.61
C THR A 128 -12.29 11.24 -7.28
N GLU A 129 -13.19 12.23 -7.33
CA GLU A 129 -13.87 12.75 -6.14
C GLU A 129 -14.64 11.66 -5.38
N LYS A 130 -15.22 10.69 -6.11
CA LYS A 130 -15.96 9.57 -5.52
C LYS A 130 -15.11 8.70 -4.63
N VAL A 131 -13.91 8.35 -5.08
CA VAL A 131 -12.99 7.53 -4.29
C VAL A 131 -12.42 8.35 -3.13
N VAL A 132 -12.14 9.64 -3.33
CA VAL A 132 -11.71 10.53 -2.25
C VAL A 132 -12.78 10.61 -1.14
N ALA A 133 -14.04 10.85 -1.50
CA ALA A 133 -15.14 10.92 -0.55
C ALA A 133 -15.36 9.58 0.17
N TYR A 134 -15.33 8.45 -0.55
CA TYR A 134 -15.41 7.12 0.06
C TYR A 134 -14.28 6.88 1.09
N ASN A 135 -13.03 7.12 0.68
CA ASN A 135 -11.88 6.91 1.56
C ASN A 135 -11.93 7.80 2.82
N ARG A 136 -12.38 9.05 2.69
CA ARG A 136 -12.55 9.96 3.83
C ARG A 136 -13.68 9.54 4.75
N GLU A 137 -14.87 9.35 4.20
CA GLU A 137 -16.11 9.29 4.97
C GLU A 137 -16.45 7.87 5.44
N VAL A 138 -15.98 6.84 4.72
CA VAL A 138 -16.25 5.43 5.02
C VAL A 138 -15.05 4.76 5.67
N LEU A 139 -13.83 5.08 5.21
CA LEU A 139 -12.60 4.46 5.71
C LEU A 139 -11.79 5.37 6.65
N GLY A 140 -12.20 6.63 6.86
CA GLY A 140 -11.52 7.56 7.76
C GLY A 140 -10.10 7.93 7.36
N LEU A 141 -9.77 7.82 6.06
CA LEU A 141 -8.44 8.10 5.54
C LEU A 141 -8.33 9.57 5.10
N ASN A 142 -7.13 10.14 5.16
CA ASN A 142 -6.85 11.50 4.68
C ASN A 142 -6.68 11.55 3.15
N ALA A 143 -7.63 10.97 2.40
CA ALA A 143 -7.58 10.94 0.94
C ALA A 143 -7.66 12.35 0.36
N ARG A 144 -7.00 12.62 -0.76
CA ARG A 144 -7.04 13.91 -1.46
C ARG A 144 -7.15 13.69 -2.96
N LEU A 145 -7.65 14.69 -3.69
CA LEU A 145 -7.67 14.59 -5.14
C LEU A 145 -6.24 14.70 -5.68
N SER A 146 -5.97 13.92 -6.73
CA SER A 146 -4.77 14.04 -7.55
C SER A 146 -5.12 13.94 -9.00
N GLN A 147 -4.20 14.39 -9.83
CA GLN A 147 -4.22 14.24 -11.27
C GLN A 147 -2.88 13.69 -11.74
N GLY A 148 -2.87 13.04 -12.89
CA GLY A 148 -1.63 12.53 -13.46
C GLY A 148 -1.83 11.26 -14.25
N THR A 149 -0.72 10.56 -14.46
CA THR A 149 -0.72 9.32 -15.23
C THR A 149 0.17 8.29 -14.57
N ILE A 150 -0.28 7.04 -14.65
CA ILE A 150 0.54 5.86 -14.42
C ILE A 150 0.50 5.08 -15.74
N ASN A 151 1.67 4.76 -16.29
CA ASN A 151 1.79 4.01 -17.54
C ASN A 151 2.66 2.78 -17.31
N ASN A 152 2.16 1.62 -17.71
CA ASN A 152 2.85 0.34 -17.61
C ASN A 152 3.08 -0.23 -19.01
N SER A 153 4.33 -0.20 -19.47
CA SER A 153 4.75 -0.69 -20.79
C SER A 153 5.17 -2.16 -20.79
N GLY A 154 4.99 -2.86 -19.66
CA GLY A 154 5.40 -4.25 -19.45
C GLY A 154 6.86 -4.44 -19.04
N GLN A 155 7.78 -3.58 -19.49
CA GLN A 155 9.18 -3.56 -19.03
C GLN A 155 9.46 -2.43 -18.03
N GLN A 156 8.57 -1.46 -17.95
CA GLN A 156 8.77 -0.27 -17.17
C GLN A 156 7.42 0.31 -16.73
N VAL A 157 7.41 0.87 -15.53
CA VAL A 157 6.31 1.68 -15.02
C VAL A 157 6.80 3.12 -14.90
N THR A 158 6.08 4.04 -15.51
CA THR A 158 6.31 5.49 -15.37
C THR A 158 5.10 6.10 -14.71
N PHE A 159 5.34 7.05 -13.81
CA PHE A 159 4.26 7.75 -13.12
C PHE A 159 4.64 9.21 -12.90
N SER A 160 3.64 10.09 -13.00
CA SER A 160 3.74 11.49 -12.65
C SER A 160 2.39 11.91 -12.10
N LEU A 161 2.37 12.21 -10.80
CA LEU A 161 1.18 12.51 -10.03
C LEU A 161 1.34 13.87 -9.37
N ALA A 162 0.30 14.69 -9.45
CA ALA A 162 0.22 16.03 -8.90
C ALA A 162 -1.06 16.20 -8.07
N ASN A 163 -1.07 17.18 -7.16
CA ASN A 163 -2.27 17.55 -6.43
C ASN A 163 -3.26 18.30 -7.35
N ASP A 164 -4.41 18.67 -6.80
CA ASP A 164 -5.43 19.48 -7.46
C ASP A 164 -4.93 20.88 -7.88
N ALA A 165 -3.95 21.45 -7.16
CA ALA A 165 -3.28 22.69 -7.53
C ALA A 165 -2.24 22.53 -8.66
N GLY A 166 -1.90 21.31 -9.05
CA GLY A 166 -0.88 21.00 -10.06
C GLY A 166 0.55 20.86 -9.53
N ASP A 167 0.79 20.96 -8.22
CA ASP A 167 2.08 20.70 -7.62
C ASP A 167 2.41 19.20 -7.68
N THR A 168 3.64 18.87 -8.05
CA THR A 168 4.11 17.49 -8.06
C THR A 168 3.96 16.85 -6.68
N LEU A 169 3.33 15.68 -6.62
CA LEU A 169 3.30 14.83 -5.43
C LEU A 169 4.42 13.81 -5.49
N PHE A 170 4.43 13.02 -6.57
CA PHE A 170 5.35 11.91 -6.76
C PHE A 170 5.49 11.60 -8.25
N GLU A 171 6.73 11.43 -8.70
CA GLU A 171 7.02 11.01 -10.07
C GLU A 171 8.18 10.03 -10.07
N GLY A 172 8.28 9.25 -11.14
CA GLY A 172 9.34 8.27 -11.26
C GLY A 172 9.17 7.33 -12.43
N GLN A 173 10.19 6.52 -12.58
CA GLN A 173 10.33 5.51 -13.61
C GLN A 173 11.05 4.33 -12.98
N VAL A 174 10.41 3.17 -12.99
CA VAL A 174 10.99 1.95 -12.45
C VAL A 174 10.91 0.83 -13.46
N SER A 175 11.98 0.05 -13.54
CA SER A 175 12.06 -1.17 -14.32
C SER A 175 11.13 -2.24 -13.78
N ARG A 176 10.75 -3.17 -14.66
CA ARG A 176 9.94 -4.32 -14.31
C ARG A 176 10.55 -5.59 -14.90
N ALA A 177 11.01 -6.46 -14.02
CA ALA A 177 11.40 -7.80 -14.39
C ALA A 177 10.19 -8.60 -14.91
N LYS A 178 10.45 -9.54 -15.81
CA LYS A 178 9.41 -10.46 -16.30
C LYS A 178 8.98 -11.49 -15.25
N ARG A 179 9.83 -11.74 -14.25
CA ARG A 179 9.64 -12.69 -13.14
C ARG A 179 10.52 -12.29 -11.97
N THR A 180 10.15 -12.68 -10.76
CA THR A 180 10.98 -12.50 -9.56
C THR A 180 12.36 -13.13 -9.78
N PRO A 181 13.46 -12.37 -9.70
CA PRO A 181 14.81 -12.90 -9.83
C PRO A 181 15.08 -13.98 -8.77
N LEU A 182 15.83 -15.02 -9.14
CA LEU A 182 16.14 -16.12 -8.20
C LEU A 182 16.81 -15.60 -6.92
N ALA A 183 17.71 -14.62 -7.03
CA ALA A 183 18.37 -14.03 -5.86
C ALA A 183 17.36 -13.44 -4.85
N VAL A 184 16.29 -12.80 -5.34
CA VAL A 184 15.22 -12.25 -4.51
C VAL A 184 14.40 -13.39 -3.88
N GLY A 185 14.05 -14.41 -4.66
CA GLY A 185 13.36 -15.60 -4.15
C GLY A 185 14.17 -16.33 -3.05
N TRP A 186 15.48 -16.48 -3.24
CA TRP A 186 16.38 -17.05 -2.23
C TRP A 186 16.49 -16.18 -0.98
N SER A 187 16.54 -14.86 -1.15
CA SER A 187 16.56 -13.90 -0.05
C SER A 187 15.26 -13.97 0.76
N LEU A 188 14.09 -13.97 0.11
CA LEU A 188 12.78 -14.18 0.75
C LEU A 188 12.72 -15.51 1.50
N MET A 189 13.16 -16.60 0.89
CA MET A 189 13.11 -17.92 1.53
C MET A 189 13.98 -17.99 2.77
N ARG A 190 15.16 -17.35 2.77
CA ARG A 190 16.01 -17.23 3.96
C ARG A 190 15.36 -16.40 5.06
N LEU A 191 14.71 -15.31 4.68
CA LEU A 191 14.09 -14.34 5.58
C LEU A 191 12.81 -14.88 6.27
N LEU A 192 12.00 -15.63 5.52
CA LEU A 192 10.75 -16.23 5.99
C LEU A 192 10.95 -17.64 6.58
N GLY A 193 11.98 -18.34 6.12
CA GLY A 193 12.13 -19.77 6.30
C GLY A 193 11.23 -20.57 5.35
N LEU A 194 11.58 -21.85 5.13
CA LEU A 194 10.91 -22.71 4.15
C LEU A 194 9.40 -22.87 4.44
N ARG A 195 9.02 -23.08 5.71
CA ARG A 195 7.61 -23.28 6.10
C ARG A 195 6.73 -22.08 5.77
N GLN A 196 7.17 -20.88 6.15
CA GLN A 196 6.40 -19.67 5.89
C GLN A 196 6.42 -19.28 4.41
N THR A 197 7.51 -19.58 3.70
CA THR A 197 7.55 -19.40 2.23
C THR A 197 6.52 -20.27 1.53
N VAL A 198 6.44 -21.57 1.88
CA VAL A 198 5.45 -22.48 1.32
C VAL A 198 4.04 -22.02 1.65
N ARG A 199 3.80 -21.57 2.90
CA ARG A 199 2.51 -21.00 3.29
C ARG A 199 2.16 -19.77 2.44
N ALA A 200 3.06 -18.79 2.36
CA ALA A 200 2.85 -17.58 1.58
C ALA A 200 2.54 -17.85 0.10
N LEU A 201 3.17 -18.88 -0.49
CA LEU A 201 2.89 -19.31 -1.86
C LEU A 201 1.57 -20.08 -2.02
N SER A 202 1.02 -20.63 -0.93
CA SER A 202 -0.23 -21.40 -0.94
C SER A 202 -1.47 -20.57 -0.64
N GLU A 203 -1.32 -19.39 -0.03
CA GLU A 203 -2.44 -18.51 0.26
C GLU A 203 -2.95 -17.89 -1.06
N PRO A 204 -4.27 -17.95 -1.35
CA PRO A 204 -4.83 -17.42 -2.60
C PRO A 204 -4.83 -15.89 -2.66
N TYR A 205 -4.54 -15.21 -1.54
CA TYR A 205 -4.46 -13.76 -1.43
C TYR A 205 -3.55 -13.36 -0.26
N LEU A 206 -2.92 -12.19 -0.38
CA LEU A 206 -2.27 -11.49 0.71
C LEU A 206 -3.34 -10.81 1.57
N SER A 207 -3.26 -11.00 2.88
CA SER A 207 -4.08 -10.30 3.87
C SER A 207 -3.18 -9.30 4.61
N ALA A 208 -3.64 -8.05 4.71
CA ALA A 208 -2.97 -7.00 5.47
C ALA A 208 -4.02 -6.16 6.19
N LYS A 209 -3.61 -5.51 7.28
CA LYS A 209 -4.47 -4.57 7.98
C LYS A 209 -3.92 -3.17 7.78
N VAL A 210 -4.80 -2.25 7.37
CA VAL A 210 -4.50 -0.84 7.17
C VAL A 210 -5.08 -0.06 8.34
N VAL A 211 -4.31 0.89 8.87
CA VAL A 211 -4.73 1.74 9.99
C VAL A 211 -5.14 3.10 9.48
N ASN A 212 -6.32 3.55 9.85
CA ASN A 212 -6.75 4.92 9.62
C ASN A 212 -6.08 5.88 10.63
N PRO A 213 -5.80 7.13 10.25
CA PRO A 213 -5.44 8.17 11.20
C PRO A 213 -6.60 8.48 12.16
N ILE A 214 -6.30 8.98 13.34
CA ILE A 214 -7.31 9.51 14.26
C ILE A 214 -7.92 10.78 13.62
N GLY A 215 -9.24 10.84 13.55
CA GLY A 215 -9.93 11.97 12.96
C GLY A 215 -11.42 11.99 13.26
N ASP A 216 -12.17 12.80 12.51
CA ASP A 216 -13.59 13.04 12.76
C ASP A 216 -14.46 11.79 12.54
N VAL A 217 -14.09 10.92 11.59
CA VAL A 217 -14.83 9.70 11.28
C VAL A 217 -14.57 8.61 12.33
N PHE A 218 -13.32 8.43 12.71
CA PHE A 218 -12.92 7.49 13.76
C PHE A 218 -12.02 8.20 14.77
N PRO A 219 -12.45 8.37 16.03
CA PRO A 219 -11.65 9.01 17.09
C PRO A 219 -10.58 8.05 17.67
N TYR A 220 -10.16 7.05 16.88
CA TYR A 220 -9.19 6.02 17.22
C TYR A 220 -8.54 5.49 15.93
N ASN A 221 -7.35 4.89 16.07
CA ASN A 221 -6.72 4.14 15.00
C ASN A 221 -7.40 2.78 14.83
N GLY A 222 -8.29 2.66 13.86
CA GLY A 222 -9.00 1.42 13.53
C GLY A 222 -8.21 0.55 12.58
N ASP A 223 -8.44 -0.77 12.67
CA ASP A 223 -7.88 -1.76 11.76
C ASP A 223 -8.90 -2.05 10.64
N ALA A 224 -8.57 -1.66 9.42
CA ALA A 224 -9.32 -2.04 8.23
C ALA A 224 -8.64 -3.21 7.53
N GLN A 225 -9.37 -4.31 7.37
CA GLN A 225 -8.84 -5.52 6.77
C GLN A 225 -8.86 -5.42 5.25
N THR A 226 -7.71 -5.69 4.61
CA THR A 226 -7.57 -5.74 3.16
C THR A 226 -7.18 -7.13 2.68
N TYR A 227 -7.61 -7.48 1.47
CA TYR A 227 -7.22 -8.70 0.78
C TYR A 227 -6.79 -8.37 -0.65
N LEU A 228 -5.63 -8.86 -1.07
CA LEU A 228 -5.07 -8.65 -2.40
C LEU A 228 -4.72 -9.99 -3.04
N ALA A 229 -5.32 -10.31 -4.17
CA ALA A 229 -4.94 -11.44 -5.01
C ALA A 229 -4.34 -10.91 -6.31
N ALA A 230 -3.13 -11.34 -6.67
CA ALA A 230 -2.48 -10.94 -7.91
C ALA A 230 -2.08 -12.18 -8.71
N ASP A 231 -2.30 -12.15 -10.02
CA ASP A 231 -1.99 -13.31 -10.87
C ASP A 231 -0.48 -13.41 -11.14
N THR A 232 0.18 -12.26 -11.29
CA THR A 232 1.62 -12.19 -11.60
C THR A 232 2.37 -11.22 -10.68
N PRO A 233 2.48 -11.50 -9.37
CA PRO A 233 3.34 -10.72 -8.50
C PRO A 233 4.81 -10.92 -8.91
N VAL A 234 5.54 -9.82 -9.07
CA VAL A 234 6.95 -9.80 -9.40
C VAL A 234 7.68 -8.89 -8.43
N THR A 235 8.50 -9.48 -7.58
CA THR A 235 9.37 -8.75 -6.65
C THR A 235 10.78 -8.65 -7.23
N GLN A 236 11.39 -7.48 -7.14
CA GLN A 236 12.80 -7.25 -7.49
C GLN A 236 13.43 -6.28 -6.49
N PHE A 237 14.76 -6.30 -6.37
CA PHE A 237 15.44 -5.22 -5.65
C PHE A 237 15.37 -3.93 -6.47
N TYR A 238 15.37 -2.80 -5.76
CA TYR A 238 15.49 -1.49 -6.38
C TYR A 238 16.90 -1.32 -6.95
N ASP A 239 17.02 -0.81 -8.17
CA ASP A 239 18.29 -0.56 -8.83
C ASP A 239 18.41 0.92 -9.19
N ALA A 240 19.18 1.67 -8.41
CA ALA A 240 19.37 3.12 -8.61
C ALA A 240 20.01 3.50 -9.97
N GLN A 241 20.52 2.53 -10.76
CA GLN A 241 21.01 2.79 -12.12
C GLN A 241 19.88 2.83 -13.15
N THR A 242 18.77 2.14 -12.89
CA THR A 242 17.66 1.97 -13.86
C THR A 242 16.31 2.45 -13.33
N ASP A 243 16.20 2.59 -12.01
CA ASP A 243 15.03 3.05 -11.29
C ASP A 243 15.29 4.46 -10.74
N SER A 244 14.26 5.32 -10.79
CA SER A 244 14.31 6.66 -10.23
C SER A 244 12.94 7.06 -9.68
N ILE A 245 12.97 7.75 -8.55
CA ILE A 245 11.78 8.33 -7.91
C ILE A 245 12.09 9.74 -7.41
N ARG A 246 11.09 10.62 -7.42
CA ARG A 246 11.20 11.97 -6.91
C ARG A 246 9.94 12.34 -6.14
N PHE A 247 10.14 12.79 -4.91
CA PHE A 247 9.09 13.42 -4.10
C PHE A 247 8.98 14.88 -4.48
N GLY A 248 7.75 15.34 -4.74
CA GLY A 248 7.47 16.78 -4.85
C GLY A 248 7.00 17.40 -3.54
N MET A 249 6.57 16.59 -2.57
CA MET A 249 6.19 17.05 -1.24
C MET A 249 7.41 17.19 -0.31
N VAL A 250 7.56 18.36 0.31
CA VAL A 250 8.67 18.67 1.23
C VAL A 250 8.72 17.69 2.41
N ASP A 251 7.58 17.43 3.06
CA ASP A 251 7.55 16.55 4.24
C ASP A 251 7.92 15.10 3.88
N ALA A 252 7.47 14.61 2.72
CA ALA A 252 7.81 13.26 2.27
C ALA A 252 9.29 13.17 1.85
N ALA A 253 9.84 14.20 1.21
CA ALA A 253 11.26 14.27 0.87
C ALA A 253 12.14 14.30 2.13
N ALA A 254 11.70 14.99 3.19
CA ALA A 254 12.41 15.09 4.46
C ALA A 254 12.53 13.74 5.20
N LEU A 255 11.72 12.74 4.83
CA LEU A 255 11.82 11.39 5.39
C LEU A 255 13.09 10.64 4.93
N ASN A 256 13.87 11.18 3.99
CA ASN A 256 15.09 10.55 3.48
C ASN A 256 14.84 9.07 3.13
N PHE A 257 13.78 8.82 2.35
CA PHE A 257 13.34 7.48 1.99
C PHE A 257 14.41 6.78 1.14
N ASP A 258 14.79 5.57 1.57
CA ASP A 258 15.73 4.69 0.90
C ASP A 258 14.94 3.51 0.28
N PRO A 259 14.63 3.55 -1.03
CA PRO A 259 13.92 2.46 -1.70
C PRO A 259 14.82 1.24 -1.82
N GLN A 260 14.30 0.06 -1.47
CA GLN A 260 15.09 -1.17 -1.38
C GLN A 260 14.56 -2.28 -2.30
N PHE A 261 13.25 -2.29 -2.54
CA PHE A 261 12.64 -3.25 -3.47
C PHE A 261 11.40 -2.67 -4.14
N LEU A 262 11.02 -3.35 -5.22
CA LEU A 262 9.82 -3.10 -6.00
C LEU A 262 9.01 -4.39 -6.06
N GLU A 263 7.70 -4.28 -5.91
CA GLU A 263 6.76 -5.37 -6.14
C GLU A 263 5.68 -4.91 -7.13
N HIS A 264 5.69 -5.50 -8.31
CA HIS A 264 4.70 -5.27 -9.35
C HIS A 264 3.62 -6.35 -9.24
N PHE A 265 2.35 -5.97 -9.28
CA PHE A 265 1.24 -6.92 -9.18
C PHE A 265 0.15 -6.58 -10.20
N GLN A 266 -0.19 -7.56 -11.05
CA GLN A 266 -1.22 -7.42 -12.07
C GLN A 266 -1.62 -8.79 -12.68
N PRO A 267 -2.77 -8.84 -13.37
CA PRO A 267 -3.97 -8.16 -12.91
C PRO A 267 -4.19 -8.48 -11.42
N PHE A 268 -4.79 -7.57 -10.65
CA PHE A 268 -5.07 -7.82 -9.24
C PHE A 268 -6.54 -7.62 -8.89
N ARG A 269 -6.96 -8.36 -7.87
CA ARG A 269 -8.26 -8.27 -7.21
C ARG A 269 -8.03 -7.78 -5.79
N PHE A 270 -8.86 -6.87 -5.34
CA PHE A 270 -8.72 -6.25 -4.03
C PHE A 270 -10.06 -6.08 -3.33
N VAL A 271 -10.04 -6.30 -2.02
CA VAL A 271 -11.16 -6.02 -1.11
C VAL A 271 -10.63 -5.12 0.01
N TYR A 272 -11.34 -4.04 0.30
CA TYR A 272 -11.10 -3.17 1.45
C TYR A 272 -12.33 -3.14 2.34
N LEU A 273 -12.21 -3.72 3.54
CA LEU A 273 -13.26 -3.69 4.55
C LEU A 273 -13.20 -2.40 5.37
N GLN A 274 -14.30 -2.08 6.06
CA GLN A 274 -14.36 -0.90 6.94
C GLN A 274 -13.43 -1.07 8.16
N PRO A 275 -12.90 0.03 8.71
CA PRO A 275 -12.11 -0.03 9.93
C PRO A 275 -12.94 -0.52 11.13
N GLU A 276 -12.39 -1.47 11.88
CA GLU A 276 -12.90 -1.93 13.16
C GLU A 276 -12.00 -1.44 14.30
N ARG A 277 -12.49 -1.46 15.54
CA ARG A 277 -11.60 -1.22 16.69
C ARG A 277 -10.55 -2.34 16.78
N PRO A 278 -9.29 -2.00 17.07
CA PRO A 278 -8.19 -2.96 17.11
C PRO A 278 -8.29 -3.99 18.23
#